data_AF-A0A832CGD2-F1
#
_entry.id   AF-A0A832CGD2-F1
#
_cell.length_a   1.000
_cell.length_b   1.000
_cell.length_c   1.000
_cell.angle_alpha   90.00
_cell.angle_beta   90.00
_cell.angle_gamma   90.00
#
_symmetry.space_group_name_H-M   'P 1'
#
loop_
_entity.id
_entity.type
_entity.pdbx_description
1 polymer ?
#
loop_
_entity_poly.entity_id
_entity_poly.type
_entity_poly.pdbx_seq_one_letter_code
_entity_poly.pdbx_strand_id
1 'polypeptide(L)'
;LYKFLGNIAGLSVITGSLIAIARRYYGLTPNLPRDYSYYLVHLLFIVIVITGFALNGLAAASYRAEHESPLFDPIGYIFYTLVSQLSFDEIRVYYRVLWVIHLFIAMATIALIPFTNLWHIIASNLNIALSRRAPSVGALRSYPDIDERISSGLGVGITKLRYSMWKQRLDWDACTNCMRCTNSCPAYASGKPLDPRLVIVTMRDLMYNGRWDDKPWGSTGVDPDAIWSCVTCGACVFECPVLIHHVDTIIDVRRGMISVGDESVPEGVLNSISSMQYLGNPLGSTPVSRDEWLEELKSRFGDDIIARPDVEYEYLYWPGCVTVYDPRVRSVAESLIELLRRANIKVAVIPDNVCTGDPALRMGEELLFIEKAVGALDSISKYRFKKILVNCPHCYTAFKWEYARYRDYIKNRLGDKAWVIDKLNVEHHTILLYRLIREGRIKPGSYRAIVTYHDPCYLGRWNNVFEEPRGIIKSIRRLNLIEMPRSRDRSFCCGGGGGQLFYEVKKGERISRVRSEEAAKTLAEGSGERILAVSCPYCNVMFRGEAEQFNFKVMDIAEILAESTRS
;
A
#
# COMPACT_ATOMS: atom_id res chain seq x y z
N LEU A 1 -33.00 -18.98 -27.48
CA LEU A 1 -31.93 -18.83 -26.46
C LEU A 1 -31.27 -17.44 -26.48
N TYR A 2 -30.66 -17.00 -27.59
CA TYR A 2 -29.99 -15.69 -27.68
C TYR A 2 -30.86 -14.50 -27.22
N LYS A 3 -32.09 -14.37 -27.74
CA LYS A 3 -33.03 -13.29 -27.36
C LYS A 3 -33.42 -13.33 -25.88
N PHE A 4 -33.69 -14.52 -25.36
CA PHE A 4 -34.00 -14.72 -23.94
C PHE A 4 -32.85 -14.25 -23.04
N LEU A 5 -31.61 -14.62 -23.38
CA LEU A 5 -30.42 -14.12 -22.68
C LEU A 5 -30.25 -12.60 -22.86
N GLY A 6 -30.55 -12.06 -24.04
CA GLY A 6 -30.56 -10.62 -24.30
C GLY A 6 -31.56 -9.86 -23.42
N ASN A 7 -32.76 -10.39 -23.21
CA ASN A 7 -33.76 -9.83 -22.29
C ASN A 7 -33.27 -9.85 -20.84
N ILE A 8 -32.70 -10.96 -20.39
CA ILE A 8 -32.11 -11.04 -19.05
C ILE A 8 -30.98 -10.01 -18.89
N ALA A 9 -30.09 -9.90 -19.89
CA ALA A 9 -28.97 -8.97 -19.85
C ALA A 9 -29.46 -7.50 -19.82
N GLY A 10 -30.42 -7.14 -20.67
CA GLY A 10 -30.99 -5.79 -20.70
C GLY A 10 -31.71 -5.43 -19.38
N LEU A 11 -32.52 -6.33 -18.83
CA LEU A 11 -33.13 -6.14 -17.51
C LEU A 11 -32.09 -5.98 -16.40
N SER A 12 -30.98 -6.73 -16.48
CA SER A 12 -29.87 -6.60 -15.54
C SER A 12 -29.21 -5.22 -15.63
N VAL A 13 -29.04 -4.68 -16.84
CA VAL A 13 -28.50 -3.32 -17.06
C VAL A 13 -29.43 -2.24 -16.51
N ILE A 14 -30.74 -2.35 -16.74
CA ILE A 14 -31.73 -1.41 -16.20
C ILE A 14 -31.71 -1.46 -14.68
N THR A 15 -31.81 -2.65 -14.11
CA THR A 15 -31.82 -2.85 -12.64
C THR A 15 -30.53 -2.31 -12.00
N GLY A 16 -29.37 -2.66 -12.56
CA GLY A 16 -28.08 -2.17 -12.08
C GLY A 16 -27.96 -0.65 -12.16
N SER A 17 -28.44 -0.04 -13.25
CA SER A 17 -28.42 1.42 -13.44
C SER A 17 -29.36 2.12 -12.46
N LEU A 18 -30.55 1.58 -12.20
CA LEU A 18 -31.47 2.09 -11.19
C LEU A 18 -30.89 2.00 -9.78
N ILE A 19 -30.28 0.87 -9.42
CA ILE A 19 -29.56 0.72 -8.13
C ILE A 19 -28.44 1.75 -8.02
N ALA A 20 -27.66 1.96 -9.09
CA ALA A 20 -26.55 2.90 -9.11
C ALA A 20 -27.01 4.36 -8.97
N ILE A 21 -28.14 4.73 -9.58
CA ILE A 21 -28.79 6.03 -9.42
C ILE A 21 -29.30 6.18 -7.98
N ALA A 22 -30.07 5.21 -7.47
CA ALA A 22 -30.66 5.25 -6.13
C ALA A 22 -29.58 5.36 -5.04
N ARG A 23 -28.50 4.57 -5.13
CA ARG A 23 -27.38 4.62 -4.17
C ARG A 23 -26.73 6.00 -4.09
N ARG A 24 -26.59 6.70 -5.22
CA ARG A 24 -26.02 8.06 -5.26
C ARG A 24 -27.02 9.09 -4.75
N TYR A 25 -28.26 9.01 -5.21
CA TYR A 25 -29.31 9.97 -4.87
C TYR A 25 -29.60 9.96 -3.36
N TYR A 26 -29.80 8.77 -2.78
CA TYR A 26 -30.07 8.61 -1.34
C TYR A 26 -28.82 8.59 -0.47
N GLY A 27 -27.62 8.66 -1.06
CA GLY A 27 -26.38 8.65 -0.28
C GLY A 27 -26.12 7.37 0.50
N LEU A 28 -26.63 6.22 0.04
CA LEU A 28 -26.46 4.92 0.70
C LEU A 28 -25.00 4.46 0.76
N THR A 29 -24.12 5.10 -0.01
CA THR A 29 -22.66 4.92 0.07
C THR A 29 -22.04 6.26 0.41
N PRO A 30 -21.41 6.39 1.59
CA PRO A 30 -20.80 7.65 2.02
C PRO A 30 -19.83 8.18 0.97
N ASN A 31 -19.91 9.50 0.74
CA ASN A 31 -18.98 10.28 -0.08
C ASN A 31 -18.90 9.92 -1.58
N LEU A 32 -19.76 9.01 -2.07
CA LEU A 32 -19.80 8.65 -3.48
C LEU A 32 -20.12 9.89 -4.35
N PRO A 33 -19.39 10.13 -5.46
CA PRO A 33 -19.62 11.31 -6.31
C PRO A 33 -21.06 11.38 -6.85
N ARG A 34 -21.59 12.60 -6.90
CA ARG A 34 -22.97 12.90 -7.34
C ARG A 34 -23.00 13.85 -8.54
N ASP A 35 -21.93 13.89 -9.32
CA ASP A 35 -21.87 14.72 -10.53
C ASP A 35 -22.96 14.31 -11.52
N TYR A 36 -23.51 15.29 -12.23
CA TYR A 36 -24.60 15.08 -13.20
C TYR A 36 -24.25 14.03 -14.26
N SER A 37 -22.98 13.93 -14.66
CA SER A 37 -22.49 12.97 -15.66
C SER A 37 -22.81 11.52 -15.31
N TYR A 38 -22.75 11.13 -14.02
CA TYR A 38 -23.10 9.77 -13.60
C TYR A 38 -24.57 9.46 -13.83
N TYR A 39 -25.46 10.40 -13.49
CA TYR A 39 -26.89 10.24 -13.69
C TYR A 39 -27.25 10.20 -15.18
N LEU A 40 -26.64 11.08 -15.97
CA LEU A 40 -26.80 11.11 -17.42
C LEU A 40 -26.43 9.77 -18.06
N VAL A 41 -25.25 9.22 -17.73
CA VAL A 41 -24.79 7.95 -18.31
C VAL A 41 -25.71 6.78 -17.94
N HIS A 42 -26.13 6.68 -16.68
CA HIS A 42 -27.06 5.63 -16.27
C HIS A 42 -28.44 5.78 -16.92
N LEU A 43 -28.93 7.01 -17.08
CA LEU A 43 -30.17 7.27 -17.81
C LEU A 43 -30.05 6.89 -19.29
N LEU A 44 -28.94 7.24 -19.95
CA LEU A 44 -28.68 6.85 -21.33
C LEU A 44 -28.70 5.34 -21.51
N PHE A 45 -28.07 4.58 -20.61
CA PHE A 45 -28.11 3.12 -20.65
C PHE A 45 -29.53 2.56 -20.51
N ILE A 46 -30.32 3.10 -19.58
CA ILE A 46 -31.73 2.69 -19.43
C ILE A 46 -32.51 2.98 -20.71
N VAL A 47 -32.38 4.18 -21.28
CA VAL A 47 -33.08 4.59 -22.50
C VAL A 47 -32.67 3.74 -23.70
N ILE A 48 -31.37 3.46 -23.88
CA ILE A 48 -30.87 2.59 -24.96
C ILE A 48 -31.48 1.20 -24.85
N VAL A 49 -31.49 0.60 -23.65
CA VAL A 49 -32.04 -0.75 -23.47
C VAL A 49 -33.54 -0.77 -23.71
N ILE A 50 -34.30 0.20 -23.18
CA ILE A 50 -35.76 0.29 -23.39
C ILE A 50 -36.10 0.48 -24.86
N THR A 51 -35.42 1.40 -25.54
CA THR A 51 -35.64 1.63 -26.99
C THR A 51 -35.25 0.40 -27.82
N GLY A 52 -34.20 -0.33 -27.42
CA GLY A 52 -33.82 -1.61 -28.02
C GLY A 52 -34.90 -2.70 -27.85
N PHE A 53 -35.49 -2.81 -26.66
CA PHE A 53 -36.63 -3.72 -26.43
C PHE A 53 -37.86 -3.34 -27.25
N ALA A 54 -38.18 -2.04 -27.33
CA ALA A 54 -39.29 -1.55 -28.14
C ALA A 54 -39.08 -1.82 -29.64
N LEU A 55 -37.87 -1.62 -30.16
CA LEU A 55 -37.51 -1.99 -31.54
C LEU A 55 -37.69 -3.48 -31.80
N ASN A 56 -37.23 -4.30 -30.86
CA ASN A 56 -37.36 -5.74 -30.97
C ASN A 56 -38.84 -6.17 -30.96
N GLY A 57 -39.69 -5.55 -30.13
CA GLY A 57 -41.12 -5.80 -30.09
C GLY A 57 -41.88 -5.35 -31.35
N LEU A 58 -41.57 -4.15 -31.88
CA LEU A 58 -42.14 -3.67 -33.16
C LEU A 58 -41.74 -4.59 -34.33
N ALA A 59 -40.48 -5.01 -34.38
CA ALA A 59 -40.01 -5.97 -35.38
C ALA A 59 -40.54 -7.40 -35.14
N ALA A 60 -41.01 -7.72 -33.94
CA ALA A 60 -41.73 -8.96 -33.68
C ALA A 60 -43.17 -8.89 -34.17
N ALA A 61 -43.84 -7.75 -33.98
CA ALA A 61 -45.20 -7.48 -34.44
C ALA A 61 -45.36 -7.56 -35.96
N SER A 62 -44.34 -7.15 -36.71
CA SER A 62 -44.39 -7.12 -38.18
C SER A 62 -44.02 -8.43 -38.87
N TYR A 63 -43.30 -9.35 -38.22
CA TYR A 63 -42.75 -10.54 -38.89
C TYR A 63 -42.77 -11.82 -38.06
N ARG A 64 -42.74 -11.74 -36.72
CA ARG A 64 -42.34 -12.88 -35.86
C ARG A 64 -43.44 -13.47 -35.01
N ALA A 65 -44.57 -12.77 -34.85
CA ALA A 65 -45.72 -13.26 -34.10
C ALA A 65 -46.25 -14.61 -34.62
N GLU A 66 -46.03 -14.91 -35.91
CA GLU A 66 -46.46 -16.17 -36.53
C GLU A 66 -45.48 -17.35 -36.33
N HIS A 67 -44.21 -17.09 -35.97
CA HIS A 67 -43.13 -18.09 -36.06
C HIS A 67 -42.23 -18.21 -34.81
N GLU A 68 -42.32 -17.29 -33.85
CA GLU A 68 -41.48 -17.31 -32.64
C GLU A 68 -42.30 -17.44 -31.35
N SER A 69 -41.89 -18.36 -30.46
CA SER A 69 -42.54 -18.50 -29.14
C SER A 69 -42.24 -17.30 -28.23
N PRO A 70 -43.26 -16.72 -27.57
CA PRO A 70 -43.08 -15.65 -26.57
C PRO A 70 -42.13 -16.02 -25.43
N LEU A 71 -41.97 -17.32 -25.14
CA LEU A 71 -41.07 -17.81 -24.10
C LEU A 71 -39.60 -17.43 -24.34
N PHE A 72 -39.20 -17.26 -25.60
CA PHE A 72 -37.82 -16.92 -25.94
C PHE A 72 -37.58 -15.41 -26.11
N ASP A 73 -38.63 -14.59 -26.05
CA ASP A 73 -38.55 -13.13 -26.10
C ASP A 73 -39.67 -12.46 -25.27
N PRO A 74 -39.72 -12.70 -23.95
CA PRO A 74 -40.83 -12.24 -23.11
C PRO A 74 -40.98 -10.72 -23.09
N ILE A 75 -39.87 -9.97 -23.13
CA ILE A 75 -39.91 -8.51 -23.10
C ILE A 75 -40.32 -7.94 -24.47
N GLY A 76 -39.78 -8.47 -25.57
CA GLY A 76 -40.24 -8.14 -26.90
C GLY A 76 -41.74 -8.42 -27.09
N TYR A 77 -42.26 -9.49 -26.48
CA TYR A 77 -43.68 -9.82 -26.50
C TYR A 77 -44.55 -8.79 -25.76
N ILE A 78 -44.09 -8.20 -24.65
CA ILE A 78 -44.82 -7.10 -23.98
C ILE A 78 -44.96 -5.93 -24.96
N PHE A 79 -43.87 -5.50 -25.58
CA PHE A 79 -43.92 -4.41 -26.58
C PHE A 79 -44.77 -4.77 -27.80
N TYR A 80 -44.76 -6.04 -28.25
CA TYR A 80 -45.67 -6.55 -29.27
C TYR A 80 -47.14 -6.35 -28.88
N THR A 81 -47.54 -6.77 -27.68
CA THR A 81 -48.96 -6.66 -27.25
C THR A 81 -49.43 -5.21 -27.26
N LEU A 82 -48.57 -4.27 -26.87
CA LEU A 82 -48.86 -2.83 -26.87
C LEU A 82 -49.10 -2.25 -28.27
N VAL A 83 -48.51 -2.83 -29.31
CA VAL A 83 -48.58 -2.34 -30.70
C VAL A 83 -49.40 -3.23 -31.63
N SER A 84 -49.93 -4.35 -31.12
CA SER A 84 -50.62 -5.39 -31.88
C SER A 84 -51.88 -4.93 -32.62
N GLN A 85 -52.46 -3.80 -32.19
CA GLN A 85 -53.67 -3.21 -32.78
C GLN A 85 -53.36 -2.24 -33.94
N LEU A 86 -52.08 -1.95 -34.19
CA LEU A 86 -51.66 -1.04 -35.25
C LEU A 86 -51.58 -1.78 -36.59
N SER A 87 -51.86 -1.05 -37.67
CA SER A 87 -51.65 -1.54 -39.02
C SER A 87 -50.16 -1.75 -39.32
N PHE A 88 -49.87 -2.59 -40.30
CA PHE A 88 -48.49 -2.86 -40.72
C PHE A 88 -47.75 -1.58 -41.15
N ASP A 89 -48.44 -0.67 -41.85
CA ASP A 89 -47.85 0.60 -42.29
C ASP A 89 -47.52 1.54 -41.11
N GLU A 90 -48.37 1.58 -40.09
CA GLU A 90 -48.09 2.31 -38.84
C GLU A 90 -46.88 1.72 -38.10
N ILE A 91 -46.85 0.39 -37.90
CA ILE A 91 -45.71 -0.29 -37.27
C ILE A 91 -44.42 -0.02 -38.05
N ARG A 92 -44.47 -0.03 -39.38
CA ARG A 92 -43.32 0.27 -40.25
C ARG A 92 -42.81 1.70 -40.03
N VAL A 93 -43.70 2.69 -39.91
CA VAL A 93 -43.32 4.09 -39.65
C VAL A 93 -42.72 4.21 -38.26
N TYR A 94 -43.38 3.72 -37.21
CA TYR A 94 -42.89 3.80 -35.85
C TYR A 94 -41.56 3.07 -35.66
N TYR A 95 -41.39 1.90 -36.28
CA TYR A 95 -40.12 1.18 -36.28
C TYR A 95 -39.00 2.03 -36.88
N ARG A 96 -39.21 2.65 -38.05
CA ARG A 96 -38.18 3.50 -38.70
C ARG A 96 -37.82 4.71 -37.84
N VAL A 97 -38.82 5.40 -37.29
CA VAL A 97 -38.60 6.56 -36.41
C VAL A 97 -37.83 6.15 -35.16
N LEU A 98 -38.29 5.10 -34.46
CA LEU A 98 -37.62 4.59 -33.27
C LEU A 98 -36.21 4.09 -33.57
N TRP A 99 -35.98 3.50 -34.74
CA TRP A 99 -34.67 2.99 -35.14
C TRP A 99 -33.67 4.14 -35.29
N VAL A 100 -34.08 5.23 -35.94
CA VAL A 100 -33.25 6.44 -36.07
C VAL A 100 -32.97 7.06 -34.70
N ILE A 101 -33.98 7.15 -33.84
CA ILE A 101 -33.82 7.67 -32.47
C ILE A 101 -32.84 6.79 -31.67
N HIS A 102 -33.04 5.46 -31.67
CA HIS A 102 -32.18 4.52 -30.96
C HIS A 102 -30.74 4.59 -31.47
N LEU A 103 -30.55 4.60 -32.80
CA LEU A 103 -29.23 4.75 -33.42
C LEU A 103 -28.58 6.07 -32.98
N PHE A 104 -29.31 7.17 -33.03
CA PHE A 104 -28.81 8.47 -32.60
C PHE A 104 -28.37 8.45 -31.13
N ILE A 105 -29.18 7.91 -30.22
CA ILE A 105 -28.85 7.83 -28.80
C ILE A 105 -27.63 6.92 -28.57
N ALA A 106 -27.54 5.79 -29.28
CA ALA A 106 -26.38 4.90 -29.20
C ALA A 106 -25.11 5.59 -29.70
N MET A 107 -25.16 6.25 -30.86
CA MET A 107 -24.02 6.99 -31.42
C MET A 107 -23.63 8.19 -30.54
N ALA A 108 -24.60 8.92 -30.00
CA ALA A 108 -24.36 10.01 -29.06
C ALA A 108 -23.69 9.48 -27.78
N THR A 109 -24.12 8.33 -27.26
CA THR A 109 -23.49 7.70 -26.09
C THR A 109 -22.05 7.31 -26.37
N ILE A 110 -21.75 6.77 -27.56
CA ILE A 110 -20.38 6.48 -28.00
C ILE A 110 -19.56 7.79 -28.09
N ALA A 111 -20.12 8.84 -28.70
CA ALA A 111 -19.47 10.14 -28.82
C ALA A 111 -19.21 10.82 -27.45
N LEU A 112 -20.03 10.51 -26.44
CA LEU A 112 -19.89 10.99 -25.07
C LEU A 112 -18.84 10.21 -24.24
N ILE A 113 -18.29 9.10 -24.75
CA ILE A 113 -17.30 8.30 -24.00
C ILE A 113 -16.12 9.14 -23.50
N PRO A 114 -15.45 9.97 -24.33
CA PRO A 114 -14.27 10.74 -23.89
C PRO A 114 -14.60 11.84 -22.87
N PHE A 115 -15.87 12.26 -22.78
CA PHE A 115 -16.30 13.43 -21.99
C PHE A 115 -17.07 13.05 -20.73
N THR A 116 -17.30 11.76 -20.50
CA THR A 116 -18.07 11.26 -19.36
C THR A 116 -17.27 10.25 -18.56
N ASN A 117 -17.85 9.80 -17.46
CA ASN A 117 -17.27 8.71 -16.67
C ASN A 117 -17.12 7.41 -17.47
N LEU A 118 -17.69 7.27 -18.67
CA LEU A 118 -17.48 6.10 -19.55
C LEU A 118 -16.04 5.97 -20.06
N TRP A 119 -15.26 7.05 -20.06
CA TRP A 119 -13.84 7.01 -20.41
C TRP A 119 -13.07 5.94 -19.62
N HIS A 120 -13.49 5.65 -18.39
CA HIS A 120 -12.87 4.61 -17.57
C HIS A 120 -12.87 3.23 -18.23
N ILE A 121 -13.80 2.92 -19.15
CA ILE A 121 -13.82 1.65 -19.89
C ILE A 121 -12.54 1.50 -20.71
N ILE A 122 -11.98 2.61 -21.21
CA ILE A 122 -10.73 2.60 -21.98
C ILE A 122 -9.56 2.72 -21.01
N ALA A 123 -9.52 3.80 -20.22
CA ALA A 123 -8.38 4.11 -19.37
C ALA A 123 -8.08 3.04 -18.31
N SER A 124 -9.11 2.44 -17.69
CA SER A 124 -8.92 1.38 -16.68
C SER A 124 -8.29 0.13 -17.29
N ASN A 125 -8.79 -0.31 -18.45
CA ASN A 125 -8.27 -1.50 -19.12
C ASN A 125 -6.82 -1.28 -19.58
N LEU A 126 -6.53 -0.10 -20.13
CA LEU A 126 -5.16 0.28 -20.48
C LEU A 126 -4.25 0.31 -19.25
N ASN A 127 -4.71 0.88 -18.13
CA ASN A 127 -3.89 0.97 -16.92
C ASN A 127 -3.60 -0.39 -16.30
N ILE A 128 -4.56 -1.32 -16.32
CA ILE A 128 -4.36 -2.70 -15.88
C ILE A 128 -3.37 -3.41 -16.82
N ALA A 129 -3.55 -3.28 -18.14
CA ALA A 129 -2.68 -3.93 -19.12
C ALA A 129 -1.24 -3.42 -19.06
N LEU A 130 -1.06 -2.12 -18.80
CA LEU A 130 0.23 -1.44 -18.66
C LEU A 130 0.67 -1.32 -17.19
N SER A 131 0.04 -2.08 -16.30
CA SER A 131 0.42 -2.08 -14.89
C SER A 131 1.85 -2.59 -14.74
N ARG A 132 2.60 -1.97 -13.83
CA ARG A 132 3.97 -2.37 -13.58
C ARG A 132 3.99 -3.72 -12.89
N ARG A 133 4.70 -4.69 -13.47
CA ARG A 133 5.06 -5.93 -12.79
C ARG A 133 6.15 -5.64 -11.77
N ALA A 134 5.75 -5.30 -10.56
CA ALA A 134 6.68 -5.14 -9.44
C ALA A 134 6.88 -6.50 -8.76
N PRO A 135 8.12 -6.85 -8.31
CA PRO A 135 8.37 -8.12 -7.65
C PRO A 135 7.64 -8.25 -6.31
N SER A 136 7.16 -7.12 -5.75
CA SER A 136 6.09 -7.08 -4.77
C SER A 136 5.10 -5.97 -5.09
N VAL A 137 3.84 -6.13 -4.67
CA VAL A 137 2.72 -5.20 -4.95
C VAL A 137 3.04 -3.76 -4.51
N GLY A 138 3.92 -3.59 -3.52
CA GLY A 138 4.27 -2.28 -2.99
C GLY A 138 5.55 -1.65 -3.57
N ALA A 139 6.56 -2.42 -3.99
CA ALA A 139 7.89 -1.89 -4.29
C ALA A 139 7.83 -0.63 -5.16
N LEU A 140 8.46 0.48 -4.75
CA LEU A 140 8.32 1.75 -5.47
C LEU A 140 8.90 1.66 -6.87
N ARG A 141 8.48 2.56 -7.76
CA ARG A 141 9.16 2.77 -9.05
C ARG A 141 10.53 3.41 -8.84
N SER A 142 11.59 3.04 -9.58
CA SER A 142 12.82 3.86 -9.63
C SER A 142 12.51 5.27 -10.14
N TYR A 143 13.29 6.25 -9.70
CA TYR A 143 13.26 7.59 -10.26
C TYR A 143 14.39 7.69 -11.30
N PRO A 144 14.07 7.82 -12.61
CA PRO A 144 15.08 7.88 -13.66
C PRO A 144 15.76 9.26 -13.68
N ASP A 145 16.93 9.32 -14.34
CA ASP A 145 17.59 10.55 -14.77
C ASP A 145 17.90 11.55 -13.65
N ILE A 146 18.20 11.04 -12.44
CA ILE A 146 18.50 11.88 -11.27
C ILE A 146 19.68 12.82 -11.58
N ASP A 147 20.77 12.27 -12.09
CA ASP A 147 21.99 13.04 -12.39
C ASP A 147 21.77 14.08 -13.50
N GLU A 148 21.07 13.69 -14.58
CA GLU A 148 20.76 14.59 -15.70
C GLU A 148 19.92 15.77 -15.22
N ARG A 149 18.87 15.52 -14.44
CA ARG A 149 18.00 16.58 -13.90
C ARG A 149 18.79 17.54 -13.02
N ILE A 150 19.59 17.02 -12.08
CA ILE A 150 20.40 17.85 -11.19
C ILE A 150 21.41 18.68 -12.00
N SER A 151 22.10 18.07 -12.97
CA SER A 151 23.07 18.77 -13.83
C SER A 151 22.42 19.86 -14.69
N SER A 152 21.15 19.70 -15.03
CA SER A 152 20.34 20.68 -15.76
C SER A 152 19.71 21.74 -14.84
N GLY A 153 20.02 21.74 -13.53
CA GLY A 153 19.43 22.65 -12.55
C GLY A 153 17.94 22.39 -12.27
N LEU A 154 17.43 21.21 -12.64
CA LEU A 154 16.04 20.81 -12.41
C LEU A 154 15.91 20.05 -11.09
N GLY A 155 14.84 20.33 -10.36
CA GLY A 155 14.50 19.56 -9.17
C GLY A 155 14.13 18.10 -9.46
N VAL A 156 14.32 17.26 -8.45
CA VAL A 156 13.93 15.85 -8.42
C VAL A 156 12.48 15.73 -7.98
N GLY A 157 11.73 14.80 -8.57
CA GLY A 157 10.29 14.65 -8.32
C GLY A 157 9.41 15.54 -9.19
N ILE A 158 8.14 15.61 -8.83
CA ILE A 158 7.16 16.43 -9.53
C ILE A 158 7.16 17.81 -8.88
N THR A 159 8.04 18.71 -9.31
CA THR A 159 8.02 20.13 -8.86
C THR A 159 6.97 20.96 -9.61
N LYS A 160 6.62 20.52 -10.83
CA LYS A 160 5.53 20.99 -11.67
C LYS A 160 4.83 19.79 -12.27
N LEU A 161 3.54 19.89 -12.57
CA LEU A 161 2.76 18.77 -13.10
C LEU A 161 3.38 18.14 -14.39
N ARG A 162 4.01 18.95 -15.25
CA ARG A 162 4.71 18.46 -16.47
C ARG A 162 5.86 17.49 -16.21
N TYR A 163 6.41 17.46 -14.99
CA TYR A 163 7.47 16.52 -14.61
C TYR A 163 6.93 15.17 -14.14
N SER A 164 5.62 14.98 -14.17
CA SER A 164 5.02 13.66 -13.98
C SER A 164 5.32 12.71 -15.13
N MET A 165 5.44 11.42 -14.79
CA MET A 165 5.71 10.42 -15.80
C MET A 165 4.44 10.05 -16.58
N TRP A 166 4.61 9.55 -17.80
CA TRP A 166 3.48 9.08 -18.63
C TRP A 166 2.60 8.06 -17.89
N LYS A 167 3.21 7.13 -17.14
CA LYS A 167 2.48 6.09 -16.41
C LYS A 167 1.65 6.67 -15.25
N GLN A 168 2.16 7.69 -14.57
CA GLN A 168 1.41 8.38 -13.52
C GLN A 168 0.22 9.14 -14.09
N ARG A 169 0.39 9.78 -15.25
CA ARG A 169 -0.69 10.44 -15.98
C ARG A 169 -1.79 9.45 -16.35
N LEU A 170 -1.42 8.26 -16.85
CA LEU A 170 -2.37 7.17 -17.09
C LEU A 170 -3.06 6.68 -15.81
N ASP A 171 -2.33 6.56 -14.70
CA ASP A 171 -2.93 6.21 -13.40
C ASP A 171 -3.99 7.22 -12.95
N TRP A 172 -3.71 8.52 -13.13
CA TRP A 172 -4.65 9.59 -12.78
C TRP A 172 -5.91 9.57 -13.65
N ASP A 173 -5.69 9.36 -14.94
CA ASP A 173 -6.73 9.25 -15.97
C ASP A 173 -7.63 8.01 -15.77
N ALA A 174 -7.05 6.89 -15.31
CA ALA A 174 -7.76 5.64 -15.05
C ALA A 174 -8.61 5.64 -13.76
N CYS A 175 -8.50 6.67 -12.92
CA CYS A 175 -9.22 6.72 -11.65
C CYS A 175 -10.74 6.72 -11.85
N THR A 176 -11.39 5.66 -11.34
CA THR A 176 -12.85 5.48 -11.43
C THR A 176 -13.65 6.20 -10.34
N ASN A 177 -12.98 6.96 -9.46
CA ASN A 177 -13.61 7.63 -8.31
C ASN A 177 -14.39 6.70 -7.35
N CYS A 178 -14.06 5.41 -7.28
CA CYS A 178 -14.80 4.41 -6.49
C CYS A 178 -14.57 4.44 -4.97
N MET A 179 -13.67 5.31 -4.46
CA MET A 179 -13.37 5.53 -3.03
C MET A 179 -12.79 4.36 -2.22
N ARG A 180 -12.52 3.20 -2.83
CA ARG A 180 -11.93 2.05 -2.11
C ARG A 180 -10.60 2.42 -1.43
N CYS A 181 -9.76 3.18 -2.13
CA CYS A 181 -8.51 3.69 -1.58
C CYS A 181 -8.72 4.65 -0.39
N THR A 182 -9.73 5.52 -0.45
CA THR A 182 -10.12 6.43 0.65
C THR A 182 -10.57 5.64 1.88
N ASN A 183 -11.51 4.71 1.70
CA ASN A 183 -12.11 3.95 2.80
C ASN A 183 -11.12 3.02 3.51
N SER A 184 -10.09 2.57 2.80
CA SER A 184 -9.00 1.76 3.36
C SER A 184 -7.86 2.58 3.96
N CYS A 185 -7.82 3.90 3.74
CA CYS A 185 -6.71 4.75 4.15
C CYS A 185 -6.69 4.96 5.66
N PRO A 186 -5.61 4.55 6.37
CA PRO A 186 -5.55 4.73 7.82
C PRO A 186 -5.50 6.19 8.26
N ALA A 187 -4.87 7.05 7.47
CA ALA A 187 -4.82 8.48 7.74
C ALA A 187 -6.21 9.12 7.59
N TYR A 188 -6.93 8.82 6.51
CA TYR A 188 -8.30 9.31 6.32
C TYR A 188 -9.22 8.87 7.47
N ALA A 189 -9.16 7.59 7.83
CA ALA A 189 -9.96 7.01 8.90
C ALA A 189 -9.65 7.60 10.29
N SER A 190 -8.46 8.15 10.50
CA SER A 190 -8.08 8.84 11.75
C SER A 190 -8.33 10.36 11.70
N GLY A 191 -9.07 10.86 10.72
CA GLY A 191 -9.40 12.28 10.58
C GLY A 191 -8.24 13.15 10.08
N LYS A 192 -7.16 12.56 9.55
CA LYS A 192 -6.09 13.30 8.88
C LYS A 192 -6.55 13.74 7.48
N PRO A 193 -5.99 14.84 6.92
CA PRO A 193 -6.47 15.42 5.66
C PRO A 193 -6.20 14.57 4.40
N LEU A 194 -5.52 13.42 4.51
CA LEU A 194 -5.22 12.57 3.36
C LEU A 194 -6.45 11.79 2.87
N ASP A 195 -6.98 12.19 1.72
CA ASP A 195 -7.77 11.32 0.85
C ASP A 195 -6.91 10.91 -0.37
N PRO A 196 -6.43 9.65 -0.46
CA PRO A 196 -5.60 9.20 -1.57
C PRO A 196 -6.32 9.28 -2.92
N ARG A 197 -7.66 9.13 -2.95
CA ARG A 197 -8.44 9.33 -4.19
C ARG A 197 -8.37 10.79 -4.62
N LEU A 198 -8.55 11.72 -3.67
CA LEU A 198 -8.51 13.14 -3.96
C LEU A 198 -7.15 13.56 -4.52
N VAL A 199 -6.05 13.03 -3.98
CA VAL A 199 -4.70 13.26 -4.55
C VAL A 199 -4.68 12.94 -6.05
N ILE A 200 -5.12 11.74 -6.42
CA ILE A 200 -5.10 11.27 -7.82
C ILE A 200 -6.04 12.09 -8.71
N VAL A 201 -7.23 12.41 -8.21
CA VAL A 201 -8.23 13.20 -8.93
C VAL A 201 -7.75 14.63 -9.15
N THR A 202 -7.16 15.26 -8.15
CA THR A 202 -6.59 16.60 -8.27
C THR A 202 -5.49 16.64 -9.35
N MET A 203 -4.60 15.64 -9.40
CA MET A 203 -3.60 15.57 -10.48
C MET A 203 -4.23 15.42 -11.86
N ARG A 204 -5.26 14.57 -12.00
CA ARG A 204 -6.02 14.40 -13.25
C ARG A 204 -6.69 15.71 -13.67
N ASP A 205 -7.34 16.41 -12.74
CA ASP A 205 -8.10 17.60 -13.07
C ASP A 205 -7.16 18.76 -13.44
N LEU A 206 -5.99 18.88 -12.80
CA LEU A 206 -4.94 19.80 -13.25
C LEU A 206 -4.44 19.47 -14.65
N MET A 207 -4.27 18.18 -14.93
CA MET A 207 -3.82 17.68 -16.24
C MET A 207 -4.82 18.05 -17.35
N TYR A 208 -6.12 17.79 -17.13
CA TYR A 208 -7.16 18.10 -18.11
C TYR A 208 -7.35 19.60 -18.33
N ASN A 209 -7.14 20.42 -17.29
CA ASN A 209 -7.22 21.88 -17.40
C ASN A 209 -5.94 22.50 -17.99
N GLY A 210 -4.97 21.70 -18.45
CA GLY A 210 -3.73 22.20 -19.05
C GLY A 210 -2.80 22.91 -18.06
N ARG A 211 -2.96 22.70 -16.75
CA ARG A 211 -2.19 23.34 -15.66
C ARG A 211 -0.83 22.65 -15.48
N TRP A 212 -0.10 22.48 -16.58
CA TRP A 212 1.14 21.72 -16.65
C TRP A 212 2.32 22.37 -15.90
N ASP A 213 2.29 23.69 -15.76
CA ASP A 213 3.35 24.47 -15.12
C ASP A 213 3.10 24.75 -13.63
N ASP A 214 1.95 24.31 -13.11
CA ASP A 214 1.56 24.48 -11.73
C ASP A 214 2.26 23.47 -10.82
N LYS A 215 2.47 23.90 -9.57
CA LYS A 215 2.84 22.99 -8.47
C LYS A 215 1.64 22.10 -8.13
N PRO A 216 1.80 20.77 -8.00
CA PRO A 216 0.69 19.89 -7.66
C PRO A 216 0.25 19.92 -6.17
N TRP A 217 0.71 20.90 -5.39
CA TRP A 217 0.36 21.11 -3.99
C TRP A 217 0.03 22.58 -3.68
N GLY A 218 -0.51 22.83 -2.49
CA GLY A 218 -0.85 24.18 -2.03
C GLY A 218 -2.09 24.74 -2.73
N SER A 219 -2.09 26.03 -3.04
CA SER A 219 -3.25 26.75 -3.60
C SER A 219 -3.77 26.22 -4.93
N THR A 220 -2.90 25.56 -5.70
CA THR A 220 -3.22 25.04 -7.02
C THR A 220 -3.47 23.54 -7.03
N GLY A 221 -3.12 22.82 -5.95
CA GLY A 221 -3.16 21.36 -5.92
C GLY A 221 -3.67 20.79 -4.60
N VAL A 222 -3.00 19.74 -4.14
CA VAL A 222 -3.39 19.04 -2.92
C VAL A 222 -2.86 19.78 -1.68
N ASP A 223 -3.63 19.78 -0.58
CA ASP A 223 -3.15 20.24 0.73
C ASP A 223 -1.81 19.55 1.10
N PRO A 224 -0.73 20.30 1.36
CA PRO A 224 0.55 19.74 1.79
C PRO A 224 0.43 18.78 2.98
N ASP A 225 -0.44 19.08 3.95
CA ASP A 225 -0.63 18.20 5.11
C ASP A 225 -1.25 16.86 4.72
N ALA A 226 -2.04 16.81 3.64
CA ALA A 226 -2.55 15.55 3.09
C ALA A 226 -1.40 14.71 2.53
N ILE A 227 -0.47 15.33 1.78
CA ILE A 227 0.72 14.65 1.25
C ILE A 227 1.59 14.10 2.39
N TRP A 228 1.84 14.90 3.43
CA TRP A 228 2.66 14.49 4.57
C TRP A 228 1.95 13.55 5.56
N SER A 229 0.62 13.45 5.50
CA SER A 229 -0.17 12.47 6.26
C SER A 229 -0.03 11.03 5.75
N CYS A 230 0.54 10.82 4.56
CA CYS A 230 0.75 9.48 4.03
C CYS A 230 1.83 8.71 4.80
N VAL A 231 1.47 7.54 5.32
CA VAL A 231 2.37 6.63 6.03
C VAL A 231 2.94 5.52 5.14
N THR A 232 2.80 5.67 3.82
CA THR A 232 3.30 4.75 2.77
C THR A 232 2.95 3.28 3.00
N CYS A 233 1.83 2.97 3.68
CA CYS A 233 1.49 1.60 4.04
C CYS A 233 0.92 0.76 2.88
N GLY A 234 0.57 1.39 1.76
CA GLY A 234 0.10 0.71 0.54
C GLY A 234 -1.35 0.20 0.56
N ALA A 235 -2.16 0.51 1.59
CA ALA A 235 -3.56 0.07 1.63
C ALA A 235 -4.37 0.55 0.40
N CYS A 236 -4.16 1.81 -0.01
CA CYS A 236 -4.78 2.40 -1.19
C CYS A 236 -4.36 1.74 -2.51
N VAL A 237 -3.12 1.27 -2.60
CA VAL A 237 -2.59 0.54 -3.77
C VAL A 237 -3.23 -0.84 -3.83
N PHE A 238 -3.31 -1.52 -2.69
CA PHE A 238 -3.86 -2.88 -2.59
C PHE A 238 -5.36 -2.94 -2.93
N GLU A 239 -6.13 -1.92 -2.53
CA GLU A 239 -7.58 -1.86 -2.76
C GLU A 239 -7.99 -1.31 -4.14
N CYS A 240 -7.03 -0.87 -4.96
CA CYS A 240 -7.35 -0.24 -6.23
C CYS A 240 -7.70 -1.29 -7.31
N PRO A 241 -8.95 -1.31 -7.83
CA PRO A 241 -9.37 -2.30 -8.82
C PRO A 241 -8.73 -2.10 -10.19
N VAL A 242 -8.19 -0.90 -10.44
CA VAL A 242 -7.54 -0.51 -11.70
C VAL A 242 -6.03 -0.33 -11.54
N LEU A 243 -5.46 -0.87 -10.46
CA LEU A 243 -4.02 -0.99 -10.20
C LEU A 243 -3.25 0.34 -10.18
N ILE A 244 -3.87 1.41 -9.67
CA ILE A 244 -3.21 2.71 -9.47
C ILE A 244 -2.25 2.64 -8.28
N HIS A 245 -0.99 2.99 -8.54
CA HIS A 245 0.04 3.07 -7.50
C HIS A 245 0.09 4.45 -6.82
N HIS A 246 -0.90 4.74 -5.98
CA HIS A 246 -1.07 6.03 -5.29
C HIS A 246 0.19 6.53 -4.55
N VAL A 247 0.94 5.62 -3.94
CA VAL A 247 2.13 5.95 -3.15
C VAL A 247 3.25 6.55 -4.02
N ASP A 248 3.34 6.17 -5.30
CA ASP A 248 4.38 6.72 -6.19
C ASP A 248 4.15 8.21 -6.43
N THR A 249 2.91 8.59 -6.75
CA THR A 249 2.53 10.02 -6.91
C THR A 249 2.79 10.81 -5.63
N ILE A 250 2.40 10.29 -4.47
CA ILE A 250 2.62 11.01 -3.19
C ILE A 250 4.12 11.20 -2.92
N ILE A 251 4.94 10.16 -3.09
CA ILE A 251 6.38 10.29 -2.86
C ILE A 251 7.03 11.22 -3.88
N ASP A 252 6.59 11.22 -5.13
CA ASP A 252 7.11 12.15 -6.14
C ASP A 252 6.74 13.61 -5.88
N VAL A 253 5.56 13.87 -5.31
CA VAL A 253 5.21 15.20 -4.82
C VAL A 253 6.13 15.58 -3.66
N ARG A 254 6.36 14.68 -2.68
CA ARG A 254 7.31 14.93 -1.59
C ARG A 254 8.72 15.21 -2.08
N ARG A 255 9.22 14.43 -3.04
CA ARG A 255 10.51 14.67 -3.73
C ARG A 255 10.56 16.08 -4.30
N GLY A 256 9.49 16.48 -5.00
CA GLY A 256 9.37 17.82 -5.56
C GLY A 256 9.42 18.92 -4.50
N MET A 257 8.68 18.74 -3.39
CA MET A 257 8.64 19.69 -2.27
C MET A 257 10.01 19.85 -1.61
N ILE A 258 10.70 18.74 -1.32
CA ILE A 258 12.05 18.76 -0.74
C ILE A 258 13.03 19.40 -1.71
N SER A 259 12.99 19.02 -2.99
CA SER A 259 13.96 19.47 -3.99
C SER A 259 13.92 20.97 -4.25
N VAL A 260 12.79 21.65 -4.00
CA VAL A 260 12.66 23.11 -4.16
C VAL A 260 12.72 23.86 -2.82
N GLY A 261 12.98 23.17 -1.71
CA GLY A 261 13.00 23.76 -0.38
C GLY A 261 11.65 24.38 0.02
N ASP A 262 10.54 23.72 -0.32
CA ASP A 262 9.21 24.26 -0.06
C ASP A 262 8.94 24.38 1.45
N GLU A 263 8.38 25.50 1.89
CA GLU A 263 8.12 25.80 3.31
C GLU A 263 7.11 24.85 3.97
N SER A 264 6.30 24.15 3.16
CA SER A 264 5.30 23.20 3.65
C SER A 264 5.88 21.81 3.98
N VAL A 265 7.20 21.61 3.81
CA VAL A 265 7.90 20.42 4.32
C VAL A 265 7.93 20.47 5.85
N PRO A 266 7.43 19.46 6.59
CA PRO A 266 7.44 19.47 8.04
C PRO A 266 8.86 19.55 8.60
N GLU A 267 9.06 20.38 9.62
CA GLU A 267 10.38 20.56 10.27
C GLU A 267 10.99 19.23 10.75
N GLY A 268 10.16 18.34 11.31
CA GLY A 268 10.61 17.00 11.73
C GLY A 268 11.15 16.13 10.58
N VAL A 269 10.69 16.34 9.34
CA VAL A 269 11.26 15.68 8.15
C VAL A 269 12.67 16.20 7.90
N LEU A 270 12.85 17.53 7.91
CA LEU A 270 14.16 18.16 7.71
C LEU A 270 15.16 17.75 8.80
N ASN A 271 14.72 17.72 10.06
CA ASN A 271 15.53 17.29 11.20
C ASN A 271 15.95 15.82 11.08
N SER A 272 15.04 14.94 10.63
CA SER A 272 15.33 13.52 10.43
C SER A 272 16.29 13.30 9.25
N ILE A 273 16.12 14.02 8.14
CA ILE A 273 17.03 14.01 6.99
C ILE A 273 18.43 14.47 7.41
N SER A 274 18.51 15.61 8.11
CA SER A 274 19.77 16.15 8.63
C SER A 274 20.46 15.16 9.58
N SER A 275 19.70 14.55 10.51
CA SER A 275 20.22 13.52 11.41
C SER A 275 20.77 12.31 10.66
N MET A 276 20.10 11.87 9.59
CA MET A 276 20.61 10.80 8.76
C MET A 276 21.90 11.20 8.02
N GLN A 277 22.00 12.43 7.52
CA GLN A 277 23.21 12.94 6.86
C GLN A 277 24.41 12.94 7.83
N TYR A 278 24.27 13.57 9.00
CA TYR A 278 25.40 13.79 9.92
C TYR A 278 25.68 12.62 10.87
N LEU A 279 24.65 11.91 11.32
CA LEU A 279 24.75 10.87 12.37
C LEU A 279 24.44 9.46 11.85
N GLY A 280 24.08 9.31 10.57
CA GLY A 280 23.80 8.01 9.95
C GLY A 280 22.49 7.37 10.39
N ASN A 281 21.66 8.05 11.20
CA ASN A 281 20.37 7.55 11.69
C ASN A 281 19.31 8.65 11.81
N PRO A 282 18.02 8.30 11.66
CA PRO A 282 16.92 9.27 11.67
C PRO A 282 16.49 9.75 13.06
N LEU A 283 17.04 9.17 14.14
CA LEU A 283 16.67 9.50 15.53
C LEU A 283 17.51 10.64 16.13
N GLY A 284 18.56 11.09 15.44
CA GLY A 284 19.47 12.11 15.96
C GLY A 284 20.41 11.59 17.06
N SER A 285 20.52 10.27 17.23
CA SER A 285 21.38 9.66 18.25
C SER A 285 22.83 9.61 17.78
N THR A 286 23.79 9.78 18.69
CA THR A 286 25.22 9.69 18.34
C THR A 286 25.66 8.24 18.16
N PRO A 287 26.70 7.96 17.35
CA PRO A 287 27.28 6.62 17.23
C PRO A 287 27.74 6.02 18.56
N VAL A 288 28.07 6.83 19.57
CA VAL A 288 28.45 6.38 20.92
C VAL A 288 27.39 5.46 21.53
N SER A 289 26.10 5.80 21.39
CA SER A 289 25.01 4.99 21.94
C SER A 289 24.92 3.59 21.30
N ARG A 290 25.33 3.47 20.03
CA ARG A 290 25.46 2.17 19.36
C ARG A 290 26.64 1.41 19.96
N ASP A 291 27.79 2.06 20.09
CA ASP A 291 29.02 1.41 20.55
C ASP A 291 28.86 0.91 22.00
N GLU A 292 28.23 1.69 22.88
CA GLU A 292 27.83 1.27 24.24
C GLU A 292 26.96 -0.01 24.21
N TRP A 293 25.97 -0.05 23.32
CA TRP A 293 25.12 -1.23 23.17
C TRP A 293 25.87 -2.45 22.64
N LEU A 294 26.84 -2.27 21.74
CA LEU A 294 27.67 -3.36 21.27
C LEU A 294 28.52 -3.94 22.41
N GLU A 295 29.04 -3.10 23.32
CA GLU A 295 29.74 -3.56 24.53
C GLU A 295 28.80 -4.29 25.50
N GLU A 296 27.55 -3.83 25.67
CA GLU A 296 26.53 -4.55 26.43
C GLU A 296 26.25 -5.94 25.84
N LEU A 297 26.17 -6.06 24.50
CA LEU A 297 26.01 -7.34 23.82
C LEU A 297 27.22 -8.26 24.02
N LYS A 298 28.45 -7.74 23.94
CA LYS A 298 29.67 -8.51 24.22
C LYS A 298 29.70 -9.03 25.65
N SER A 299 29.37 -8.18 26.62
CA SER A 299 29.30 -8.56 28.03
C SER A 299 28.30 -9.70 28.28
N ARG A 300 27.16 -9.69 27.57
CA ARG A 300 26.09 -10.69 27.75
C ARG A 300 26.26 -11.97 26.95
N PHE A 301 26.76 -11.87 25.72
CA PHE A 301 26.80 -12.98 24.76
C PHE A 301 28.21 -13.40 24.36
N GLY A 302 29.26 -12.68 24.77
CA GLY A 302 30.64 -12.91 24.38
C GLY A 302 31.03 -12.16 23.10
N ASP A 303 32.34 -12.00 22.88
CA ASP A 303 32.88 -11.22 21.76
C ASP A 303 32.61 -11.84 20.38
N ASP A 304 32.25 -13.13 20.32
CA ASP A 304 31.90 -13.83 19.08
C ASP A 304 30.59 -13.33 18.46
N ILE A 305 29.75 -12.62 19.23
CA ILE A 305 28.50 -12.07 18.73
C ILE A 305 28.69 -10.85 17.84
N ILE A 306 29.85 -10.19 17.88
CA ILE A 306 30.16 -9.05 17.02
C ILE A 306 30.90 -9.54 15.79
N ALA A 307 30.46 -9.10 14.60
CA ALA A 307 30.97 -9.60 13.34
C ALA A 307 32.46 -9.23 13.14
N ARG A 308 33.26 -10.19 12.69
CA ARG A 308 34.67 -10.01 12.31
C ARG A 308 34.92 -10.38 10.84
N PRO A 309 35.75 -9.63 10.09
CA PRO A 309 35.97 -9.86 8.65
C PRO A 309 36.51 -11.24 8.26
N ASP A 310 37.29 -11.87 9.14
CA ASP A 310 37.98 -13.15 8.93
C ASP A 310 37.08 -14.38 9.22
N VAL A 311 35.89 -14.17 9.79
CA VAL A 311 34.96 -15.23 10.16
C VAL A 311 33.79 -15.29 9.17
N GLU A 312 33.46 -16.49 8.70
CA GLU A 312 32.24 -16.72 7.91
C GLU A 312 31.05 -17.05 8.82
N TYR A 313 29.93 -16.33 8.63
CA TYR A 313 28.70 -16.48 9.40
C TYR A 313 27.56 -17.10 8.57
N GLU A 314 26.66 -17.84 9.21
CA GLU A 314 25.41 -18.26 8.55
C GLU A 314 24.49 -17.05 8.34
N TYR A 315 24.40 -16.19 9.36
CA TYR A 315 23.65 -14.94 9.29
C TYR A 315 24.50 -13.76 9.77
N LEU A 316 24.59 -12.72 8.96
CA LEU A 316 25.02 -11.40 9.39
C LEU A 316 23.79 -10.60 9.82
N TYR A 317 23.67 -10.30 11.10
CA TYR A 317 22.51 -9.63 11.65
C TYR A 317 22.63 -8.12 11.53
N TRP A 318 21.69 -7.52 10.80
CA TRP A 318 21.51 -6.10 10.63
C TRP A 318 20.30 -5.63 11.46
N PRO A 319 20.52 -5.11 12.68
CA PRO A 319 19.44 -4.71 13.59
C PRO A 319 18.67 -3.46 13.13
N GLY A 320 19.24 -2.64 12.24
CA GLY A 320 18.62 -1.41 11.77
C GLY A 320 18.68 -0.27 12.78
N CYS A 321 18.22 0.93 12.40
CA CYS A 321 18.40 2.13 13.20
C CYS A 321 17.57 2.13 14.50
N VAL A 322 16.27 1.82 14.44
CA VAL A 322 15.41 1.90 15.63
C VAL A 322 15.82 0.90 16.70
N THR A 323 16.14 -0.34 16.33
CA THR A 323 16.56 -1.38 17.29
C THR A 323 17.85 -1.00 18.02
N VAL A 324 18.81 -0.38 17.32
CA VAL A 324 20.11 0.02 17.88
C VAL A 324 19.97 1.22 18.81
N TYR A 325 19.25 2.25 18.37
CA TYR A 325 19.25 3.56 19.02
C TYR A 325 18.07 3.80 19.97
N ASP A 326 16.99 3.00 19.92
CA ASP A 326 15.90 3.07 20.92
C ASP A 326 16.08 1.98 21.98
N PRO A 327 16.44 2.34 23.24
CA PRO A 327 16.67 1.37 24.30
C PRO A 327 15.47 0.46 24.57
N ARG A 328 14.25 0.92 24.29
CA ARG A 328 13.02 0.15 24.51
C ARG A 328 12.91 -1.03 23.55
N VAL A 329 13.60 -0.99 22.41
CA VAL A 329 13.49 -2.00 21.34
C VAL A 329 14.72 -2.92 21.28
N ARG A 330 15.81 -2.60 21.99
CA ARG A 330 17.03 -3.43 22.06
C ARG A 330 16.77 -4.86 22.52
N SER A 331 15.81 -5.05 23.43
CA SER A 331 15.37 -6.37 23.93
C SER A 331 14.92 -7.33 22.81
N VAL A 332 14.44 -6.79 21.68
CA VAL A 332 14.07 -7.59 20.50
C VAL A 332 15.30 -8.26 19.89
N ALA A 333 16.38 -7.49 19.69
CA ALA A 333 17.64 -8.01 19.15
C ALA A 333 18.28 -9.02 20.10
N GLU A 334 18.25 -8.75 21.40
CA GLU A 334 18.80 -9.65 22.42
C GLU A 334 18.04 -10.98 22.49
N SER A 335 16.70 -10.92 22.46
CA SER A 335 15.85 -12.12 22.43
C SER A 335 16.09 -12.94 21.16
N LEU A 336 16.27 -12.28 20.02
CA LEU A 336 16.63 -12.94 18.78
C LEU A 336 18.00 -13.62 18.87
N ILE A 337 19.02 -12.94 19.40
CA ILE A 337 20.36 -13.52 19.59
C ILE A 337 20.31 -14.75 20.51
N GLU A 338 19.59 -14.67 21.64
CA GLU A 338 19.40 -15.79 22.57
C GLU A 338 18.80 -17.01 21.86
N LEU A 339 17.72 -16.80 21.10
CA LEU A 339 17.05 -17.86 20.34
C LEU A 339 17.97 -18.49 19.29
N LEU A 340 18.76 -17.69 18.57
CA LEU A 340 19.67 -18.16 17.54
C LEU A 340 20.84 -18.95 18.12
N ARG A 341 21.40 -18.53 19.26
CA ARG A 341 22.44 -19.30 19.96
C ARG A 341 21.91 -20.64 20.45
N ARG A 342 20.70 -20.67 21.03
CA ARG A 342 20.04 -21.93 21.43
C ARG A 342 19.81 -22.88 20.25
N ALA A 343 19.49 -22.33 19.08
CA ALA A 343 19.34 -23.09 17.85
C ALA A 343 20.68 -23.50 17.21
N ASN A 344 21.83 -23.14 17.80
CA ASN A 344 23.18 -23.33 17.26
C ASN A 344 23.34 -22.73 15.86
N ILE A 345 22.82 -21.52 15.66
CA ILE A 345 23.01 -20.73 14.43
C ILE A 345 24.24 -19.84 14.61
N LYS A 346 25.19 -19.91 13.67
CA LYS A 346 26.35 -19.00 13.67
C LYS A 346 25.94 -17.62 13.16
N VAL A 347 25.57 -16.74 14.09
CA VAL A 347 25.13 -15.35 13.83
C VAL A 347 26.07 -14.35 14.47
N ALA A 348 26.27 -13.19 13.83
CA ALA A 348 26.90 -12.04 14.45
C ALA A 348 26.26 -10.71 14.04
N VAL A 349 26.25 -9.75 14.96
CA VAL A 349 25.76 -8.38 14.79
C VAL A 349 26.84 -7.56 14.09
N ILE A 350 26.45 -6.82 13.06
CA ILE A 350 27.36 -5.89 12.39
C ILE A 350 27.60 -4.64 13.25
N PRO A 351 28.86 -4.29 13.58
CA PRO A 351 29.16 -3.11 14.40
C PRO A 351 28.93 -1.81 13.62
N ASP A 352 29.20 -1.81 12.30
CA ASP A 352 29.04 -0.65 11.42
C ASP A 352 27.58 -0.43 10.95
N ASN A 353 26.58 -0.79 11.77
CA ASN A 353 25.17 -0.64 11.43
C ASN A 353 24.79 0.85 11.28
N VAL A 354 24.13 1.18 10.17
CA VAL A 354 23.57 2.50 9.88
C VAL A 354 22.09 2.38 9.44
N CYS A 355 21.41 3.50 9.22
CA CYS A 355 20.10 3.49 8.57
C CYS A 355 20.21 2.92 7.14
N THR A 356 19.27 2.05 6.76
CA THR A 356 19.17 1.53 5.37
C THR A 356 18.74 2.59 4.35
N GLY A 357 18.38 3.79 4.79
CA GLY A 357 17.89 4.89 3.95
C GLY A 357 16.38 4.87 3.69
N ASP A 358 15.63 3.83 4.09
CA ASP A 358 14.17 3.74 3.86
C ASP A 358 13.41 5.01 4.30
N PRO A 359 13.65 5.60 5.49
CA PRO A 359 13.00 6.85 5.86
C PRO A 359 13.22 7.99 4.85
N ALA A 360 14.47 8.18 4.39
CA ALA A 360 14.80 9.20 3.39
C ALA A 360 14.02 8.97 2.09
N LEU A 361 14.02 7.72 1.60
CA LEU A 361 13.26 7.33 0.40
C LEU A 361 11.76 7.64 0.53
N ARG A 362 11.14 7.34 1.69
CA ARG A 362 9.71 7.59 1.91
C ARG A 362 9.37 9.06 2.17
N MET A 363 10.32 9.82 2.71
CA MET A 363 10.20 11.27 2.88
C MET A 363 10.41 12.01 1.55
N GLY A 364 11.02 11.38 0.53
CA GLY A 364 11.25 11.98 -0.78
C GLY A 364 12.68 12.48 -0.99
N GLU A 365 13.62 12.10 -0.13
CA GLU A 365 15.03 12.45 -0.28
C GLU A 365 15.80 11.29 -0.93
N GLU A 366 15.76 11.24 -2.26
CA GLU A 366 16.24 10.09 -3.05
C GLU A 366 17.75 9.94 -3.03
N LEU A 367 18.50 11.05 -3.04
CA LEU A 367 19.97 11.03 -3.08
C LEU A 367 20.53 10.52 -1.76
N LEU A 368 19.99 10.98 -0.64
CA LEU A 368 20.36 10.46 0.68
C LEU A 368 20.05 8.97 0.80
N PHE A 369 18.92 8.50 0.24
CA PHE A 369 18.64 7.07 0.19
C PHE A 369 19.76 6.30 -0.55
N ILE A 370 20.18 6.77 -1.72
CA ILE A 370 21.27 6.14 -2.49
C ILE A 370 22.58 6.18 -1.70
N GLU A 371 22.92 7.30 -1.08
CA GLU A 371 24.12 7.44 -0.23
C GLU A 371 24.09 6.42 0.93
N LYS A 372 22.96 6.31 1.64
CA LYS A 372 22.83 5.35 2.75
C LYS A 372 22.82 3.90 2.27
N ALA A 373 22.27 3.62 1.10
CA ALA A 373 22.34 2.30 0.49
C ALA A 373 23.79 1.90 0.18
N VAL A 374 24.57 2.80 -0.42
CA VAL A 374 26.01 2.58 -0.69
C VAL A 374 26.76 2.37 0.62
N GLY A 375 26.57 3.24 1.62
CA GLY A 375 27.22 3.09 2.92
C GLY A 375 26.88 1.79 3.64
N ALA A 376 25.61 1.37 3.63
CA ALA A 376 25.20 0.11 4.23
C ALA A 376 25.86 -1.10 3.54
N LEU A 377 25.92 -1.09 2.21
CA LEU A 377 26.54 -2.16 1.43
C LEU A 377 28.06 -2.18 1.55
N ASP A 378 28.69 -1.01 1.66
CA ASP A 378 30.12 -0.88 1.97
C ASP A 378 30.44 -1.54 3.31
N SER A 379 29.68 -1.24 4.36
CA SER A 379 29.81 -1.89 5.67
C SER A 379 29.66 -3.41 5.59
N ILE A 380 28.64 -3.89 4.87
CA ILE A 380 28.38 -5.33 4.71
C ILE A 380 29.50 -6.04 3.94
N SER A 381 30.09 -5.37 2.94
CA SER A 381 31.13 -5.95 2.08
C SER A 381 32.41 -6.37 2.83
N LYS A 382 32.60 -5.87 4.06
CA LYS A 382 33.73 -6.20 4.92
C LYS A 382 33.64 -7.60 5.53
N TYR A 383 32.48 -8.25 5.47
CA TYR A 383 32.19 -9.49 6.20
C TYR A 383 31.86 -10.66 5.26
N ARG A 384 32.10 -11.89 5.74
CA ARG A 384 31.76 -13.13 5.05
C ARG A 384 30.49 -13.74 5.65
N PHE A 385 29.46 -13.95 4.84
CA PHE A 385 28.18 -14.47 5.31
C PHE A 385 27.40 -15.19 4.23
N LYS A 386 26.47 -16.06 4.64
CA LYS A 386 25.53 -16.74 3.72
C LYS A 386 24.25 -15.93 3.48
N LYS A 387 23.71 -15.30 4.53
CA LYS A 387 22.51 -14.46 4.48
C LYS A 387 22.59 -13.26 5.40
N ILE A 388 21.82 -12.22 5.08
CA ILE A 388 21.57 -11.08 5.97
C ILE A 388 20.28 -11.37 6.74
N LEU A 389 20.33 -11.19 8.06
CA LEU A 389 19.16 -11.26 8.93
C LEU A 389 18.74 -9.85 9.32
N VAL A 390 17.43 -9.56 9.29
CA VAL A 390 16.86 -8.30 9.77
C VAL A 390 15.64 -8.57 10.66
N ASN A 391 15.43 -7.72 11.67
CA ASN A 391 14.19 -7.73 12.48
C ASN A 391 13.20 -6.63 12.08
N CYS A 392 13.60 -5.74 11.17
CA CYS A 392 12.79 -4.63 10.72
C CYS A 392 12.25 -4.87 9.29
N PRO A 393 10.92 -4.89 9.08
CA PRO A 393 10.32 -4.99 7.75
C PRO A 393 10.70 -3.88 6.77
N HIS A 394 11.03 -2.68 7.27
CA HIS A 394 11.53 -1.58 6.45
C HIS A 394 12.92 -1.89 5.89
N CYS A 395 13.84 -2.35 6.74
CA CYS A 395 15.17 -2.81 6.30
C CYS A 395 15.05 -4.03 5.37
N TYR A 396 14.14 -4.95 5.68
CA TYR A 396 13.84 -6.11 4.80
C TYR A 396 13.44 -5.66 3.40
N THR A 397 12.53 -4.69 3.30
CA THR A 397 12.07 -4.12 2.03
C THR A 397 13.21 -3.38 1.31
N ALA A 398 14.00 -2.60 2.03
CA ALA A 398 15.13 -1.86 1.47
C ALA A 398 16.16 -2.77 0.80
N PHE A 399 16.64 -3.79 1.54
CA PHE A 399 17.62 -4.75 1.01
C PHE A 399 17.04 -5.62 -0.10
N LYS A 400 15.80 -6.09 0.05
CA LYS A 400 15.20 -7.04 -0.89
C LYS A 400 14.79 -6.41 -2.21
N TRP A 401 14.27 -5.18 -2.17
CA TRP A 401 13.63 -4.55 -3.33
C TRP A 401 14.23 -3.19 -3.69
N GLU A 402 14.42 -2.32 -2.70
CA GLU A 402 14.72 -0.91 -2.99
C GLU A 402 16.15 -0.71 -3.50
N TYR A 403 17.12 -1.47 -3.01
CA TYR A 403 18.51 -1.39 -3.52
C TYR A 403 18.62 -1.92 -4.96
N ALA A 404 17.85 -2.95 -5.31
CA ALA A 404 17.83 -3.50 -6.66
C ALA A 404 17.34 -2.47 -7.70
N ARG A 405 16.46 -1.54 -7.32
CA ARG A 405 15.99 -0.44 -8.19
C ARG A 405 17.10 0.52 -8.61
N TYR A 406 18.16 0.63 -7.81
CA TYR A 406 19.31 1.51 -8.03
C TYR A 406 20.59 0.72 -8.24
N ARG A 407 20.48 -0.52 -8.74
CA ARG A 407 21.61 -1.45 -8.86
C ARG A 407 22.79 -0.80 -9.57
N ASP A 408 22.57 -0.15 -10.70
CA ASP A 408 23.64 0.42 -11.51
C ASP A 408 24.30 1.62 -10.80
N TYR A 409 23.50 2.51 -10.23
CA TYR A 409 23.98 3.64 -9.40
C TYR A 409 24.84 3.16 -8.23
N ILE A 410 24.38 2.13 -7.52
CA ILE A 410 25.06 1.58 -6.35
C ILE A 410 26.35 0.86 -6.78
N LYS A 411 26.30 0.04 -7.84
CA LYS A 411 27.48 -0.67 -8.36
C LYS A 411 28.59 0.30 -8.76
N ASN A 412 28.25 1.35 -9.49
CA ASN A 412 29.22 2.36 -9.92
C ASN A 412 29.91 3.04 -8.73
N ARG A 413 29.20 3.26 -7.62
CA ARG A 413 29.76 3.88 -6.41
C ARG A 413 30.53 2.91 -5.52
N LEU A 414 30.24 1.61 -5.57
CA LEU A 414 30.92 0.58 -4.78
C LEU A 414 32.21 0.07 -5.44
N GLY A 415 32.38 0.22 -6.75
CA GLY A 415 33.56 -0.25 -7.47
C GLY A 415 33.79 -1.75 -7.26
N ASP A 416 34.98 -2.13 -6.80
CA ASP A 416 35.36 -3.53 -6.55
C ASP A 416 34.47 -4.25 -5.51
N LYS A 417 33.74 -3.49 -4.68
CA LYS A 417 32.81 -4.04 -3.68
C LYS A 417 31.42 -4.32 -4.25
N ALA A 418 31.17 -4.00 -5.52
CA ALA A 418 29.88 -4.16 -6.18
C ALA A 418 29.33 -5.60 -6.12
N TRP A 419 30.16 -6.62 -5.92
CA TRP A 419 29.72 -8.01 -5.73
C TRP A 419 28.68 -8.17 -4.61
N VAL A 420 28.70 -7.31 -3.58
CA VAL A 420 27.82 -7.43 -2.41
C VAL A 420 26.35 -7.31 -2.79
N ILE A 421 26.00 -6.42 -3.74
CA ILE A 421 24.62 -6.22 -4.16
C ILE A 421 24.05 -7.46 -4.86
N ASP A 422 24.91 -8.20 -5.56
CA ASP A 422 24.53 -9.40 -6.31
C ASP A 422 24.38 -10.61 -5.38
N LYS A 423 25.01 -10.58 -4.21
CA LYS A 423 24.92 -11.61 -3.17
C LYS A 423 23.91 -11.29 -2.06
N LEU A 424 23.16 -10.20 -2.15
CA LEU A 424 22.14 -9.84 -1.15
C LEU A 424 21.06 -10.92 -1.07
N ASN A 425 21.12 -11.72 -0.01
CA ASN A 425 20.07 -12.66 0.36
C ASN A 425 19.61 -12.32 1.77
N VAL A 426 18.50 -11.58 1.86
CA VAL A 426 17.97 -11.06 3.13
C VAL A 426 16.79 -11.90 3.60
N GLU A 427 16.73 -12.17 4.90
CA GLU A 427 15.66 -12.89 5.56
C GLU A 427 15.17 -12.10 6.78
N HIS A 428 13.85 -12.04 6.96
CA HIS A 428 13.25 -11.43 8.14
C HIS A 428 13.24 -12.44 9.31
N HIS A 429 13.43 -11.96 10.53
CA HIS A 429 13.56 -12.84 11.71
C HIS A 429 12.37 -13.76 11.92
N THR A 430 11.14 -13.32 11.62
CA THR A 430 9.95 -14.19 11.71
C THR A 430 10.01 -15.38 10.75
N ILE A 431 10.57 -15.21 9.55
CA ILE A 431 10.71 -16.30 8.57
C ILE A 431 11.72 -17.33 9.08
N LEU A 432 12.87 -16.85 9.56
CA LEU A 432 13.91 -17.71 10.13
C LEU A 432 13.42 -18.45 11.38
N LEU A 433 12.84 -17.74 12.35
CA LEU A 433 12.36 -18.32 13.60
C LEU A 433 11.28 -19.38 13.34
N TYR A 434 10.34 -19.11 12.43
CA TYR A 434 9.33 -20.09 12.07
C TYR A 434 9.95 -21.34 11.44
N ARG A 435 10.94 -21.18 10.55
CA ARG A 435 11.69 -22.31 9.98
C ARG A 435 12.41 -23.12 11.06
N LEU A 436 13.10 -22.47 12.00
CA LEU A 436 13.82 -23.14 13.09
C LEU A 436 12.91 -23.91 14.04
N ILE A 437 11.68 -23.43 14.26
CA ILE A 437 10.66 -24.18 15.02
C ILE A 437 10.23 -25.43 14.25
N ARG A 438 9.96 -25.31 12.95
CA ARG A 438 9.58 -26.45 12.11
C ARG A 438 10.68 -27.51 11.98
N GLU A 439 11.94 -27.08 12.00
CA GLU A 439 13.11 -27.96 12.03
C GLU A 439 13.38 -28.57 13.42
N GLY A 440 12.63 -28.18 14.45
CA GLY A 440 12.81 -28.67 15.83
C GLY A 440 14.06 -28.11 16.54
N ARG A 441 14.74 -27.13 15.94
CA ARG A 441 15.93 -26.45 16.50
C ARG A 441 15.57 -25.45 17.59
N ILE A 442 14.38 -24.86 17.50
CA ILE A 442 13.77 -24.09 18.60
C ILE A 442 12.53 -24.86 19.05
N LYS A 443 12.45 -25.15 20.35
CA LYS A 443 11.30 -25.82 20.96
C LYS A 443 10.54 -24.81 21.83
N PRO A 444 9.42 -24.26 21.33
CA PRO A 444 8.59 -23.36 22.12
C PRO A 444 8.04 -24.09 23.36
N GLY A 445 8.09 -23.43 24.52
CA GLY A 445 7.49 -23.92 25.76
C GLY A 445 6.08 -23.37 25.95
N SER A 446 5.79 -22.83 27.14
CA SER A 446 4.44 -22.36 27.46
C SER A 446 4.39 -20.91 27.92
N TYR A 447 3.46 -20.14 27.37
CA TYR A 447 3.22 -18.78 27.80
C TYR A 447 1.71 -18.56 27.90
N ARG A 448 1.21 -18.40 29.13
CA ARG A 448 -0.22 -18.16 29.38
C ARG A 448 -0.56 -16.67 29.22
N ALA A 449 -1.00 -16.29 28.02
CA ALA A 449 -1.51 -14.96 27.72
C ALA A 449 -2.55 -15.01 26.60
N ILE A 450 -3.38 -13.97 26.50
CA ILE A 450 -4.14 -13.68 25.28
C ILE A 450 -3.32 -12.73 24.42
N VAL A 451 -3.20 -13.06 23.14
CA VAL A 451 -2.41 -12.30 22.18
C VAL A 451 -3.24 -11.96 20.95
N THR A 452 -3.04 -10.75 20.43
CA THR A 452 -3.46 -10.39 19.08
C THR A 452 -2.24 -9.93 18.29
N TYR A 453 -2.21 -10.16 16.99
CA TYR A 453 -1.07 -9.83 16.15
C TYR A 453 -1.38 -8.64 15.24
N HIS A 454 -0.52 -7.63 15.26
CA HIS A 454 -0.53 -6.58 14.25
C HIS A 454 0.36 -6.95 13.08
N ASP A 455 -0.25 -7.16 11.90
CA ASP A 455 0.49 -7.33 10.65
C ASP A 455 1.17 -6.01 10.23
N PRO A 456 2.51 -5.91 10.27
CA PRO A 456 3.21 -4.73 9.79
C PRO A 456 3.03 -4.62 8.28
N CYS A 457 2.66 -3.43 7.80
CA CYS A 457 2.39 -3.25 6.37
C CYS A 457 3.58 -3.68 5.49
N TYR A 458 4.81 -3.30 5.83
CA TYR A 458 6.02 -3.66 5.08
C TYR A 458 6.34 -5.16 5.11
N LEU A 459 5.87 -5.92 6.09
CA LEU A 459 6.08 -7.38 6.14
C LEU A 459 4.95 -8.12 5.38
N GLY A 460 3.71 -7.72 5.67
CA GLY A 460 2.51 -8.26 5.07
C GLY A 460 2.29 -7.75 3.65
N ARG A 461 1.60 -6.62 3.48
CA ARG A 461 1.23 -6.09 2.15
C ARG A 461 2.39 -5.95 1.16
N TRP A 462 3.57 -5.57 1.62
CA TRP A 462 4.71 -5.30 0.73
C TRP A 462 5.59 -6.52 0.46
N ASN A 463 5.48 -7.58 1.27
CA ASN A 463 6.39 -8.74 1.17
C ASN A 463 5.68 -10.10 1.23
N ASN A 464 4.37 -10.10 1.41
CA ASN A 464 3.49 -11.27 1.48
C ASN A 464 3.87 -12.26 2.59
N VAL A 465 4.38 -11.77 3.72
CA VAL A 465 4.75 -12.58 4.89
C VAL A 465 3.66 -12.40 5.96
N PHE A 466 2.78 -13.39 6.07
CA PHE A 466 1.62 -13.37 6.97
C PHE A 466 1.55 -14.59 7.89
N GLU A 467 1.93 -15.76 7.40
CA GLU A 467 1.69 -17.02 8.11
C GLU A 467 2.86 -17.39 9.03
N GLU A 468 4.08 -16.95 8.74
CA GLU A 468 5.27 -17.21 9.56
C GLU A 468 5.16 -16.59 10.97
N PRO A 469 4.77 -15.30 11.13
CA PRO A 469 4.50 -14.73 12.45
C PRO A 469 3.44 -15.51 13.24
N ARG A 470 2.34 -15.89 12.57
CA ARG A 470 1.22 -16.64 13.17
C ARG A 470 1.63 -18.07 13.54
N GLY A 471 2.45 -18.70 12.72
CA GLY A 471 2.98 -20.03 12.95
C GLY A 471 3.86 -20.09 14.19
N ILE A 472 4.67 -19.04 14.44
CA ILE A 472 5.42 -18.91 15.70
C ILE A 472 4.46 -18.80 16.88
N ILE A 473 3.50 -17.88 16.84
CA ILE A 473 2.55 -17.67 17.96
C ILE A 473 1.78 -18.97 18.27
N LYS A 474 1.24 -19.65 17.25
CA LYS A 474 0.47 -20.89 17.40
C LYS A 474 1.29 -22.08 17.91
N SER A 475 2.62 -22.04 17.77
CA SER A 475 3.50 -23.08 18.28
C SER A 475 3.73 -23.01 19.79
N ILE A 476 3.38 -21.89 20.44
CA ILE A 476 3.58 -21.66 21.87
C ILE A 476 2.37 -22.17 22.66
N ARG A 477 2.60 -23.05 23.64
CA ARG A 477 1.53 -23.67 24.43
C ARG A 477 0.88 -22.67 25.38
N ARG A 478 -0.45 -22.66 25.48
CA ARG A 478 -1.27 -21.75 26.31
C ARG A 478 -1.26 -20.27 25.87
N LEU A 479 -0.70 -19.96 24.70
CA LEU A 479 -0.77 -18.63 24.11
C LEU A 479 -1.99 -18.57 23.17
N ASN A 480 -3.01 -17.82 23.55
CA ASN A 480 -4.27 -17.78 22.81
C ASN A 480 -4.30 -16.62 21.82
N LEU A 481 -4.15 -16.91 20.52
CA LEU A 481 -4.20 -15.91 19.45
C LEU A 481 -5.65 -15.60 19.05
N ILE A 482 -6.04 -14.33 19.16
CA ILE A 482 -7.28 -13.78 18.60
C ILE A 482 -6.93 -12.74 17.55
N GLU A 483 -7.38 -12.93 16.32
CA GLU A 483 -7.10 -12.02 15.20
C GLU A 483 -8.01 -10.78 15.26
N MET A 484 -7.41 -9.60 15.06
CA MET A 484 -8.20 -8.38 14.83
C MET A 484 -9.04 -8.51 13.54
N PRO A 485 -10.24 -7.90 13.47
CA PRO A 485 -11.11 -7.95 12.29
C PRO A 485 -10.40 -7.50 11.01
N ARG A 486 -9.57 -6.47 11.10
CA ARG A 486 -8.69 -6.02 10.01
C ARG A 486 -7.30 -6.62 10.23
N SER A 487 -7.04 -7.77 9.60
CA SER A 487 -5.77 -8.49 9.65
C SER A 487 -5.28 -8.84 8.25
N ARG A 488 -4.05 -9.38 8.16
CA ARG A 488 -3.35 -9.75 6.92
C ARG A 488 -3.24 -8.58 5.94
N ASP A 489 -3.62 -8.80 4.69
CA ASP A 489 -3.63 -7.82 3.61
C ASP A 489 -4.50 -6.60 3.93
N ARG A 490 -5.60 -6.81 4.66
CA ARG A 490 -6.52 -5.77 5.13
C ARG A 490 -6.12 -5.10 6.45
N SER A 491 -4.92 -5.39 6.99
CA SER A 491 -4.45 -4.83 8.26
C SER A 491 -4.41 -3.29 8.26
N PHE A 492 -4.87 -2.68 9.35
CA PHE A 492 -4.78 -1.23 9.53
C PHE A 492 -3.38 -0.83 10.02
N CYS A 493 -2.83 0.28 9.49
CA CYS A 493 -1.45 0.70 9.77
C CYS A 493 -1.22 1.10 11.24
N CYS A 494 0.01 0.98 11.74
CA CYS A 494 0.43 1.51 13.05
C CYS A 494 0.68 3.02 13.05
N GLY A 495 0.91 3.62 11.86
CA GLY A 495 1.17 5.05 11.70
C GLY A 495 2.64 5.46 11.56
N GLY A 496 3.62 4.57 11.82
CA GLY A 496 5.05 4.95 11.83
C GLY A 496 5.75 4.99 10.45
N GLY A 497 5.10 4.48 9.40
CA GLY A 497 5.65 4.51 8.03
C GLY A 497 5.66 5.91 7.42
N GLY A 498 6.19 6.06 6.21
CA GLY A 498 6.25 7.36 5.52
C GLY A 498 7.14 8.41 6.18
N GLY A 499 7.91 8.02 7.20
CA GLY A 499 8.71 8.90 8.04
C GLY A 499 8.02 9.35 9.33
N GLN A 500 6.74 9.01 9.55
CA GLN A 500 5.95 9.50 10.69
C GLN A 500 6.30 8.90 12.05
N LEU A 501 7.30 8.02 12.11
CA LEU A 501 7.96 7.72 13.38
C LEU A 501 8.78 8.92 13.90
N PHE A 502 9.30 9.76 13.00
CA PHE A 502 10.26 10.84 13.29
C PHE A 502 9.65 12.24 13.18
N TYR A 503 8.44 12.35 12.64
CA TYR A 503 7.65 13.59 12.60
C TYR A 503 6.17 13.25 12.73
N GLU A 504 5.33 14.23 13.06
CA GLU A 504 3.89 14.03 13.16
C GLU A 504 3.11 15.16 12.49
N VAL A 505 2.08 14.80 11.72
CA VAL A 505 1.06 15.75 11.28
C VAL A 505 0.00 15.85 12.38
N LYS A 506 -0.08 16.99 13.05
CA LYS A 506 -0.93 17.23 14.24
C LYS A 506 -2.44 17.38 13.96
N LYS A 507 -2.90 17.10 12.74
CA LYS A 507 -4.33 17.05 12.38
C LYS A 507 -4.89 15.66 12.67
N GLY A 508 -6.14 15.60 13.15
CA GLY A 508 -6.82 14.34 13.48
C GLY A 508 -6.18 13.56 14.63
N GLU A 509 -6.57 12.30 14.79
CA GLU A 509 -6.02 11.39 15.80
C GLU A 509 -4.76 10.66 15.29
N ARG A 510 -3.96 10.15 16.23
CA ARG A 510 -2.85 9.23 15.91
C ARG A 510 -3.40 7.93 15.34
N ILE A 511 -2.84 7.50 14.22
CA ILE A 511 -3.22 6.22 13.58
C ILE A 511 -2.97 5.04 14.54
N SER A 512 -1.90 5.12 15.35
CA SER A 512 -1.59 4.15 16.40
C SER A 512 -2.72 4.01 17.43
N ARG A 513 -3.35 5.12 17.83
CA ARG A 513 -4.45 5.14 18.79
C ARG A 513 -5.67 4.41 18.26
N VAL A 514 -6.13 4.74 17.04
CA VAL A 514 -7.27 4.08 16.38
C VAL A 514 -7.03 2.57 16.25
N ARG A 515 -5.80 2.17 15.91
CA ARG A 515 -5.46 0.74 15.82
C ARG A 515 -5.34 0.06 17.19
N SER A 516 -4.82 0.76 18.19
CA SER A 516 -4.71 0.24 19.56
C SER A 516 -6.07 0.00 20.18
N GLU A 517 -7.07 0.83 19.86
CA GLU A 517 -8.46 0.61 20.29
C GLU A 517 -9.03 -0.70 19.72
N GLU A 518 -8.81 -0.99 18.43
CA GLU A 518 -9.22 -2.27 17.81
C GLU A 518 -8.51 -3.46 18.46
N ALA A 519 -7.21 -3.32 18.74
CA ALA A 519 -6.44 -4.35 19.43
C ALA A 519 -6.98 -4.59 20.86
N ALA A 520 -7.26 -3.52 21.61
CA ALA A 520 -7.80 -3.59 22.96
C ALA A 520 -9.17 -4.27 23.01
N LYS A 521 -10.06 -3.93 22.07
CA LYS A 521 -11.38 -4.59 21.92
C LYS A 521 -11.23 -6.08 21.65
N THR A 522 -10.33 -6.46 20.75
CA THR A 522 -10.04 -7.86 20.43
C THR A 522 -9.48 -8.62 21.64
N LEU A 523 -8.55 -8.00 22.38
CA LEU A 523 -7.93 -8.58 23.58
C LEU A 523 -8.90 -8.69 24.77
N ALA A 524 -10.00 -7.94 24.77
CA ALA A 524 -11.02 -8.03 25.80
C ALA A 524 -11.86 -9.32 25.73
N GLU A 525 -11.81 -10.05 24.61
CA GLU A 525 -12.55 -11.31 24.40
C GLU A 525 -11.97 -12.50 25.18
N GLY A 526 -10.75 -12.37 25.72
CA GLY A 526 -10.13 -13.43 26.51
C GLY A 526 -9.69 -13.00 27.91
N SER A 527 -9.05 -13.94 28.60
CA SER A 527 -8.62 -13.80 29.98
C SER A 527 -7.10 -13.94 30.12
N GLY A 528 -6.53 -13.28 31.13
CA GLY A 528 -5.10 -13.27 31.41
C GLY A 528 -4.40 -12.01 30.93
N GLU A 529 -3.08 -12.08 30.86
CA GLU A 529 -2.24 -11.01 30.34
C GLU A 529 -2.56 -10.71 28.87
N ARG A 530 -2.68 -9.42 28.53
CA ARG A 530 -3.06 -8.94 27.20
C ARG A 530 -1.82 -8.48 26.44
N ILE A 531 -1.54 -9.11 25.30
CA ILE A 531 -0.36 -8.82 24.49
C ILE A 531 -0.75 -8.42 23.07
N LEU A 532 -0.32 -7.24 22.65
CA LEU A 532 -0.27 -6.86 21.24
C LEU A 532 1.09 -7.29 20.67
N ALA A 533 1.09 -8.41 19.95
CA ALA A 533 2.28 -8.91 19.28
C ALA A 533 2.58 -8.10 18.02
N VAL A 534 3.86 -7.74 17.87
CA VAL A 534 4.39 -7.04 16.70
C VAL A 534 5.58 -7.79 16.10
N SER A 535 5.99 -7.43 14.90
CA SER A 535 7.22 -7.94 14.29
C SER A 535 7.92 -6.85 13.47
N CYS A 536 7.87 -5.62 13.99
CA CYS A 536 8.42 -4.44 13.37
C CYS A 536 8.78 -3.43 14.46
N PRO A 537 10.04 -2.95 14.53
CA PRO A 537 10.47 -1.93 15.46
C PRO A 537 9.61 -0.66 15.42
N TYR A 538 9.16 -0.24 14.23
CA TYR A 538 8.34 0.97 14.10
C TYR A 538 6.96 0.75 14.74
N CYS A 539 6.32 -0.39 14.46
CA CYS A 539 5.06 -0.75 15.10
C CYS A 539 5.22 -0.87 16.62
N ASN A 540 6.35 -1.43 17.08
CA ASN A 540 6.66 -1.57 18.50
C ASN A 540 6.66 -0.20 19.19
N VAL A 541 7.45 0.77 18.70
CA VAL A 541 7.50 2.13 19.26
C VAL A 541 6.13 2.81 19.20
N MET A 542 5.44 2.73 18.06
CA MET A 542 4.14 3.38 17.88
C MET A 542 3.08 2.86 18.87
N PHE A 543 3.01 1.53 19.08
CA PHE A 543 2.03 0.95 20.00
C PHE A 543 2.44 1.05 21.46
N ARG A 544 3.74 1.02 21.79
CA ARG A 544 4.19 1.27 23.16
C ARG A 544 3.77 2.65 23.66
N GLY A 545 3.71 3.64 22.77
CA GLY A 545 3.17 4.97 23.08
C GLY A 545 1.67 4.99 23.41
N GLU A 546 0.92 3.93 23.14
CA GLU A 546 -0.53 3.82 23.42
C GLU A 546 -0.85 2.73 24.47
N ALA A 547 0.13 1.90 24.82
CA ALA A 547 -0.05 0.64 25.55
C ALA A 547 -0.67 0.82 26.94
N GLU A 548 -0.19 1.81 27.69
CA GLU A 548 -0.68 2.11 29.05
C GLU A 548 -2.17 2.47 29.03
N GLN A 549 -2.58 3.33 28.09
CA GLN A 549 -3.96 3.79 27.97
C GLN A 549 -4.95 2.63 27.68
N PHE A 550 -4.51 1.63 26.92
CA PHE A 550 -5.36 0.53 26.49
C PHE A 550 -5.15 -0.77 27.28
N ASN A 551 -4.30 -0.75 28.33
CA ASN A 551 -4.03 -1.86 29.23
C ASN A 551 -3.65 -3.17 28.51
N PHE A 552 -2.64 -3.09 27.64
CA PHE A 552 -1.97 -4.25 27.05
C PHE A 552 -0.44 -4.05 27.03
N LYS A 553 0.31 -5.14 26.93
CA LYS A 553 1.76 -5.10 26.66
C LYS A 553 2.03 -5.16 25.15
N VAL A 554 3.09 -4.51 24.71
CA VAL A 554 3.57 -4.59 23.33
C VAL A 554 4.87 -5.36 23.32
N MET A 555 4.87 -6.49 22.62
CA MET A 555 6.02 -7.39 22.54
C MET A 555 6.27 -7.81 21.10
N ASP A 556 7.53 -7.83 20.70
CA ASP A 556 7.92 -8.48 19.45
C ASP A 556 7.76 -10.00 19.58
N ILE A 557 7.43 -10.65 18.46
CA ILE A 557 7.33 -12.11 18.39
C ILE A 557 8.63 -12.80 18.86
N ALA A 558 9.79 -12.20 18.64
CA ALA A 558 11.06 -12.74 19.16
C ALA A 558 11.10 -12.75 20.69
N GLU A 559 10.60 -11.69 21.34
CA GLU A 559 10.53 -11.58 22.81
C GLU A 559 9.56 -12.63 23.37
N ILE A 560 8.36 -12.73 22.77
CA ILE A 560 7.34 -13.71 23.17
C ILE A 560 7.87 -15.14 23.04
N LEU A 561 8.54 -15.46 21.92
CA LEU A 561 9.13 -16.78 21.69
C LEU A 561 10.26 -17.05 22.69
N ALA A 562 11.16 -16.09 22.92
CA ALA A 562 12.24 -16.25 23.89
C ALA A 562 11.70 -16.51 25.30
N GLU A 563 10.73 -15.73 25.78
CA GLU A 563 10.08 -15.96 27.07
C GLU A 563 9.45 -17.35 27.16
N SER A 564 8.76 -17.80 26.09
CA SER A 564 8.17 -19.14 26.06
C SER A 564 9.18 -20.28 26.14
N THR A 565 10.44 -20.05 25.76
CA THR A 565 11.48 -21.08 25.81
C THR A 565 12.19 -21.15 27.15
N ARG A 566 11.90 -20.23 28.07
CA ARG A 566 12.43 -20.22 29.44
C ARG A 566 11.50 -20.91 30.44
N SER A 567 10.27 -21.25 30.04
CA SER A 567 9.16 -21.68 30.89
C SER A 567 8.75 -23.14 30.80
#